data_AF-A0AA38U491-F1
#
_entry.id   AF-A0AA38U491-F1
#
_cell.length_a   1.000
_cell.length_b   1.000
_cell.length_c   1.000
_cell.angle_alpha   90.00
_cell.angle_beta   90.00
_cell.angle_gamma   90.00
#
_symmetry.space_group_name_H-M   'P 1'
#
loop_
_entity.id
_entity.type
_entity.pdbx_description
1 polymer ?
#
loop_
_entity_poly.entity_id
_entity_poly.type
_entity_poly.pdbx_seq_one_letter_code
_entity_poly.pdbx_strand_id
1 'polypeptide(L)'
;NIVHLLLERSRSCPLTVYYCHDSDIKDAQILPLLAQHSNRWLDVTLLMIPSSAHVLLSSVKGRLPLLRGLIWISDRDLDDRVLDFPGFEIAPSLYRSHLSLPFLKEMIVLPWSQLTQL
;
A
#
# COMPACT_ATOMS: atom_id res chain seq x y z
N ASN A 1 11.43 -14.98 -10.99
CA ASN A 1 10.22 -14.12 -11.03
C ASN A 1 10.60 -12.81 -11.70
N ILE A 2 9.90 -12.37 -12.76
CA ILE A 2 10.24 -11.17 -13.53
C ILE A 2 10.21 -9.89 -12.67
N VAL A 3 9.33 -9.83 -11.66
CA VAL A 3 9.21 -8.69 -10.75
C VAL A 3 10.50 -8.51 -9.94
N HIS A 4 11.09 -9.60 -9.43
CA HIS A 4 12.37 -9.55 -8.72
C HIS A 4 13.48 -8.95 -9.59
N LEU A 5 13.60 -9.41 -10.83
CA LEU A 5 14.59 -8.91 -11.78
C LEU A 5 14.41 -7.41 -12.07
N LEU A 6 13.16 -6.95 -12.21
CA LEU A 6 12.86 -5.53 -12.42
C LEU A 6 13.21 -4.68 -11.19
N LEU A 7 12.94 -5.19 -9.99
CA LEU A 7 13.28 -4.52 -8.73
C LEU A 7 14.80 -4.40 -8.53
N GLU A 8 15.56 -5.44 -8.89
CA GLU A 8 17.02 -5.42 -8.87
C GLU A 8 17.60 -4.43 -9.90
N ARG A 9 17.09 -4.45 -11.14
CA ARG A 9 17.59 -3.58 -12.21
C ARG A 9 17.26 -2.11 -11.99
N SER A 10 16.14 -1.81 -11.32
CA SER A 10 15.75 -0.45 -10.98
C SER A 10 16.55 0.16 -9.82
N ARG A 11 17.40 -0.63 -9.13
CA ARG A 11 18.36 -0.16 -8.10
C ARG A 11 17.72 0.71 -7.01
N SER A 12 18.05 2.00 -6.96
CA SER A 12 17.58 2.97 -5.97
C SER A 12 16.50 3.91 -6.54
N CYS A 13 16.05 3.68 -7.77
CA CYS A 13 15.02 4.53 -8.38
C CYS A 13 13.72 4.44 -7.58
N PRO A 14 13.00 5.56 -7.39
CA PRO A 14 11.65 5.55 -6.85
C PRO A 14 10.73 4.63 -7.66
N LEU A 15 9.76 4.02 -6.98
CA LEU A 15 8.87 3.01 -7.54
C LEU A 15 7.43 3.52 -7.54
N THR A 16 6.80 3.50 -8.71
CA THR A 16 5.35 3.56 -8.82
C THR A 16 4.82 2.13 -8.83
N VAL A 17 3.99 1.80 -7.84
CA VAL A 17 3.48 0.45 -7.62
C VAL A 17 2.00 0.43 -7.94
N TYR A 18 1.60 -0.49 -8.82
CA TYR A 18 0.21 -0.82 -9.08
C TYR A 18 0.05 -2.31 -8.79
N TYR A 19 -0.70 -2.64 -7.76
CA TYR A 19 -0.94 -4.02 -7.35
C TYR A 19 -2.44 -4.27 -7.26
N CYS A 20 -2.90 -5.24 -8.04
CA CYS A 20 -4.26 -5.75 -7.99
C CYS A 20 -4.21 -7.18 -7.49
N HIS A 21 -4.92 -7.47 -6.40
CA HIS A 21 -5.06 -8.83 -5.94
C HIS A 21 -6.14 -9.54 -6.74
N ASP A 22 -5.72 -10.55 -7.48
CA ASP A 22 -6.60 -11.46 -8.18
C ASP A 22 -6.61 -12.81 -7.44
N SER A 23 -7.79 -13.26 -7.01
CA SER A 23 -7.94 -14.53 -6.29
C SER A 23 -7.61 -15.75 -7.15
N ASP A 24 -7.68 -15.61 -8.47
CA ASP A 24 -7.39 -16.69 -9.42
C ASP A 24 -5.87 -16.81 -9.67
N ILE A 25 -5.10 -15.76 -9.37
CA ILE A 25 -3.66 -15.72 -9.52
C ILE A 25 -2.98 -16.07 -8.19
N LYS A 26 -2.31 -17.22 -8.14
CA LYS A 26 -1.52 -17.67 -6.97
C LYS A 26 -0.18 -16.93 -6.84
N ASP A 27 -0.20 -15.60 -6.86
CA ASP A 27 1.00 -14.76 -6.70
C ASP A 27 1.13 -14.19 -5.29
N ALA A 28 0.98 -15.06 -4.28
CA ALA A 28 1.11 -14.71 -2.87
C ALA A 28 2.47 -14.10 -2.49
N GLN A 29 3.47 -14.20 -3.37
CA GLN A 29 4.84 -13.70 -3.15
C GLN A 29 5.08 -12.29 -3.68
N ILE A 30 4.22 -11.76 -4.56
CA ILE A 30 4.45 -10.45 -5.19
C ILE A 30 4.27 -9.32 -4.21
N LEU A 31 3.17 -9.30 -3.45
CA LEU A 31 2.95 -8.24 -2.47
C LEU A 31 4.02 -8.21 -1.36
N PRO A 32 4.45 -9.36 -0.78
CA PRO A 32 5.58 -9.38 0.14
C PRO A 32 6.86 -8.81 -0.47
N LEU A 33 7.17 -9.19 -1.71
CA LEU A 33 8.34 -8.71 -2.42
C LEU A 33 8.27 -7.19 -2.63
N LEU A 34 7.13 -6.65 -3.06
CA LEU A 34 6.94 -5.21 -3.22
C LEU A 34 7.10 -4.47 -1.87
N ALA A 35 6.56 -5.02 -0.79
CA ALA A 35 6.64 -4.45 0.57
C ALA A 35 8.08 -4.44 1.14
N GLN A 36 8.97 -5.33 0.67
CA GLN A 36 10.39 -5.28 1.03
C GLN A 36 11.08 -4.04 0.47
N HIS A 37 10.60 -3.50 -0.65
CA HIS A 37 11.11 -2.29 -1.30
C HIS A 37 10.28 -1.03 -0.99
N SER A 38 9.50 -1.04 0.09
CA SER A 38 8.59 0.07 0.45
C SER A 38 9.30 1.41 0.64
N ASN A 39 10.58 1.40 1.02
CA ASN A 39 11.39 2.60 1.18
C ASN A 39 11.58 3.40 -0.11
N ARG A 40 11.28 2.79 -1.26
CA ARG A 40 11.38 3.38 -2.59
C ARG A 40 10.02 3.78 -3.16
N TRP A 41 8.91 3.45 -2.50
CA TRP A 41 7.57 3.72 -3.01
C TRP A 41 7.33 5.23 -3.15
N LEU A 42 6.91 5.65 -4.33
CA LEU A 42 6.60 7.03 -4.69
C LEU A 42 5.08 7.23 -4.80
N ASP A 43 4.43 6.42 -5.63
CA ASP A 43 2.98 6.40 -5.80
C ASP A 43 2.52 4.94 -5.77
N VAL A 44 1.52 4.63 -4.97
CA VAL A 44 1.06 3.26 -4.73
C VAL A 44 -0.44 3.18 -4.98
N THR A 45 -0.85 2.24 -5.82
CA THR A 45 -2.24 1.87 -6.05
C THR A 45 -2.43 0.41 -5.65
N LEU A 46 -3.33 0.19 -4.68
CA LEU A 46 -3.70 -1.10 -4.13
C LEU A 46 -5.15 -1.39 -4.47
N LEU A 47 -5.41 -2.49 -5.18
CA LEU A 47 -6.75 -2.91 -5.56
C LEU A 47 -7.05 -4.28 -4.95
N MET A 48 -8.26 -4.42 -4.40
CA MET A 48 -8.84 -5.70 -3.97
C MET A 48 -8.02 -6.44 -2.90
N ILE A 49 -7.29 -5.70 -2.06
CA ILE A 49 -6.40 -6.27 -1.05
C ILE A 49 -7.19 -7.10 -0.02
N PRO A 50 -6.84 -8.38 0.19
CA PRO A 50 -7.52 -9.20 1.18
C PRO A 50 -7.07 -8.83 2.60
N SER A 51 -7.94 -9.04 3.58
CA SER A 51 -7.65 -8.77 5.00
C SER A 51 -6.40 -9.51 5.51
N SER A 52 -6.12 -10.71 4.98
CA SER A 52 -4.91 -11.48 5.30
C SER A 52 -3.61 -10.77 4.93
N ALA A 53 -3.64 -9.85 3.96
CA ALA A 53 -2.49 -9.04 3.56
C ALA A 53 -2.29 -7.79 4.43
N HIS A 54 -3.23 -7.44 5.31
CA HIS A 54 -3.13 -6.26 6.16
C HIS A 54 -1.92 -6.36 7.11
N VAL A 55 -1.67 -7.52 7.71
CA VAL A 55 -0.48 -7.71 8.59
C VAL A 55 0.81 -7.41 7.84
N LEU A 56 0.92 -7.88 6.61
CA LEU A 56 2.07 -7.63 5.75
C LEU A 56 2.20 -6.14 5.41
N LEU A 57 1.11 -5.50 4.99
CA LEU A 57 1.14 -4.08 4.65
C LEU A 57 1.40 -3.21 5.89
N SER A 58 0.99 -3.62 7.08
CA SER A 58 1.34 -2.92 8.33
C SER A 58 2.84 -2.91 8.60
N SER A 59 3.59 -3.90 8.08
CA SER A 59 5.05 -3.93 8.21
C SER A 59 5.76 -2.79 7.47
N VAL A 60 5.10 -2.09 6.55
CA VAL A 60 5.71 -0.96 5.82
C VAL A 60 5.74 0.33 6.63
N LYS A 61 5.08 0.37 7.79
CA LYS A 61 5.08 1.52 8.70
C LYS A 61 6.50 2.00 8.99
N GLY A 62 6.73 3.30 8.84
CA GLY A 62 8.05 3.93 9.04
C GLY A 62 9.05 3.69 7.92
N ARG A 63 8.69 2.94 6.86
CA ARG A 63 9.53 2.63 5.70
C ARG A 63 8.99 3.27 4.43
N LEU A 64 8.41 4.47 4.52
CA LEU A 64 7.76 5.18 3.41
C LEU A 64 8.27 6.63 3.25
N PRO A 65 9.60 6.86 3.18
CA PRO A 65 10.13 8.23 3.14
C PRO A 65 9.76 8.99 1.85
N LEU A 66 9.54 8.28 0.74
CA LEU A 66 9.28 8.85 -0.57
C LEU A 66 7.81 8.83 -1.00
N LEU A 67 6.93 8.18 -0.22
CA LEU A 67 5.54 7.97 -0.62
C LEU A 67 4.81 9.31 -0.70
N ARG A 68 4.25 9.63 -1.87
CA ARG A 68 3.55 10.88 -2.19
C ARG A 68 2.07 10.67 -2.46
N GLY A 69 1.74 9.55 -3.10
CA GLY A 69 0.37 9.18 -3.45
C GLY A 69 0.01 7.77 -2.99
N LEU A 70 -1.14 7.63 -2.35
CA LEU A 70 -1.73 6.34 -1.99
C LEU A 70 -3.14 6.24 -2.56
N ILE A 71 -3.43 5.21 -3.34
CA ILE A 71 -4.77 4.87 -3.78
C ILE A 71 -5.08 3.47 -3.25
N TRP A 72 -6.15 3.34 -2.48
CA TRP A 72 -6.66 2.06 -2.02
C TRP A 72 -8.10 1.90 -2.48
N ILE A 73 -8.33 0.93 -3.36
CA ILE A 73 -9.65 0.57 -3.84
C ILE A 73 -9.97 -0.85 -3.35
N SER A 74 -10.95 -0.96 -2.45
CA SER A 74 -11.53 -2.24 -2.06
C SER A 74 -12.87 -2.44 -2.73
N ASP A 75 -13.17 -3.67 -3.13
CA ASP A 75 -14.45 -4.10 -3.71
C ASP A 75 -15.30 -4.94 -2.74
N ARG A 76 -14.72 -5.31 -1.59
CA ARG A 76 -15.34 -6.19 -0.60
C ARG A 76 -15.46 -5.50 0.76
N ASP A 77 -16.53 -5.89 1.47
CA ASP A 77 -16.63 -5.74 2.91
C ASP A 77 -15.46 -6.51 3.52
N LEU A 78 -14.43 -5.76 3.93
CA LEU A 78 -13.34 -6.32 4.71
C LEU A 78 -13.93 -6.85 6.01
N ASP A 79 -13.41 -7.97 6.51
CA ASP A 79 -13.83 -8.50 7.81
C ASP A 79 -13.65 -7.39 8.86
N ASP A 80 -14.75 -6.90 9.44
CA ASP A 80 -14.88 -5.74 10.34
C ASP A 80 -13.96 -5.82 11.59
N ARG A 81 -13.24 -6.93 11.75
CA ARG A 81 -12.36 -7.23 12.88
C ARG A 81 -11.03 -6.49 12.86
N VAL A 82 -10.59 -5.96 11.72
CA VAL A 82 -9.36 -5.17 11.64
C VAL A 82 -9.70 -3.70 11.77
N LEU A 83 -9.96 -3.28 13.00
CA LEU A 83 -9.98 -1.85 13.36
C LEU A 83 -8.51 -1.41 13.46
N ASP A 84 -8.15 -0.36 12.74
CA ASP A 84 -6.82 0.25 12.67
C ASP A 84 -5.73 -0.50 11.87
N PHE A 85 -5.49 0.00 10.67
CA PHE A 85 -4.37 -0.32 9.80
C PHE A 85 -3.34 0.84 9.84
N PRO A 86 -2.24 0.72 10.61
CA PRO A 86 -1.28 1.81 10.80
C PRO A 86 -0.15 1.85 9.75
N GLY A 87 -0.22 1.03 8.71
CA GLY A 87 0.89 0.84 7.75
C GLY A 87 1.35 2.12 7.05
N PHE A 88 0.46 3.07 6.86
CA PHE A 88 0.73 4.34 6.17
C PHE A 88 0.83 5.56 7.11
N GLU A 89 0.77 5.35 8.43
CA GLU A 89 0.78 6.42 9.43
C GLU A 89 2.06 7.27 9.37
N ILE A 90 3.22 6.62 9.22
CA ILE A 90 4.54 7.28 9.15
C ILE A 90 4.99 7.34 7.69
N ALA A 91 4.44 8.31 6.95
CA ALA A 91 4.75 8.57 5.54
C ALA A 91 4.93 10.09 5.31
N PRO A 92 6.10 10.68 5.65
CA PRO A 92 6.27 12.13 5.75
C PRO A 92 6.12 12.92 4.43
N SER A 93 6.20 12.23 3.29
CA SER A 93 6.04 12.85 1.97
C SER A 93 4.62 12.71 1.40
N LEU A 94 3.70 12.03 2.11
CA LEU A 94 2.38 11.69 1.60
C LEU A 94 1.47 12.92 1.58
N TYR A 95 1.04 13.35 0.40
CA TYR A 95 0.13 14.50 0.28
C TYR A 95 -1.13 14.19 -0.54
N ARG A 96 -1.19 13.03 -1.20
CA ARG A 96 -2.36 12.57 -1.93
C ARG A 96 -2.81 11.21 -1.42
N SER A 97 -4.10 11.08 -1.16
CA SER A 97 -4.71 9.79 -0.87
C SER A 97 -6.02 9.66 -1.62
N HIS A 98 -6.41 8.44 -2.00
CA HIS A 98 -7.76 8.12 -2.42
C HIS A 98 -8.18 6.79 -1.82
N LEU A 99 -9.28 6.78 -1.07
CA LEU A 99 -9.83 5.59 -0.42
C LEU A 99 -11.26 5.36 -0.94
N SER A 100 -11.50 4.25 -1.63
CA SER A 100 -12.75 4.04 -2.39
C SER A 100 -14.00 3.88 -1.52
N LEU A 101 -13.85 3.31 -0.32
CA LEU A 101 -14.96 2.99 0.57
C LEU A 101 -14.87 3.82 1.87
N PRO A 102 -16.01 4.30 2.44
CA PRO A 102 -16.00 5.12 3.65
C PRO A 102 -15.29 4.46 4.83
N PHE A 103 -15.50 3.16 5.07
CA PHE A 103 -14.89 2.44 6.19
C PHE A 103 -13.35 2.40 6.08
N LEU A 104 -12.77 2.50 4.88
CA LEU A 104 -11.30 2.56 4.73
C LEU A 104 -10.73 3.82 5.36
N LYS A 105 -11.50 4.92 5.44
CA LYS A 105 -11.07 6.16 6.10
C LYS A 105 -11.01 6.02 7.62
N GLU A 106 -11.85 5.15 8.17
CA GLU A 106 -11.85 4.82 9.60
C GLU A 106 -10.77 3.79 9.92
N MET A 107 -10.57 2.81 9.03
CA MET A 107 -9.60 1.74 9.20
C MET A 107 -8.16 2.21 8.96
N ILE A 108 -7.88 2.98 7.91
CA ILE A 108 -6.51 3.31 7.51
C ILE A 108 -6.04 4.56 8.25
N VAL A 109 -4.96 4.42 9.01
CA VAL A 109 -4.30 5.54 9.66
C VAL A 109 -3.38 6.22 8.65
N LEU A 110 -3.69 7.47 8.32
CA LEU A 110 -2.89 8.34 7.46
C LEU A 110 -2.38 9.56 8.24
N PRO A 111 -1.28 10.19 7.81
CA PRO A 111 -0.86 11.50 8.30
C PRO A 111 -1.80 12.59 7.75
N TRP A 112 -3.03 12.64 8.25
CA TRP A 112 -4.12 13.47 7.72
C TRP A 112 -3.76 14.96 7.60
N SER A 113 -2.93 15.48 8.51
CA SER A 113 -2.55 16.90 8.56
C SER A 113 -1.74 17.39 7.35
N GLN A 114 -1.10 16.49 6.59
CA GLN A 114 -0.29 16.83 5.41
C GLN A 114 -0.97 16.48 4.07
N LEU A 115 -2.16 15.89 4.10
CA LEU A 115 -2.91 15.57 2.87
C LEU A 115 -3.52 16.83 2.29
N THR A 116 -3.28 17.07 1.00
CA THR A 116 -3.82 18.21 0.24
C THR A 116 -4.72 17.77 -0.92
N GLN A 117 -4.73 16.48 -1.25
CA GLN A 117 -5.59 15.88 -2.27
C GLN A 117 -6.19 14.57 -1.73
N LEU A 118 -7.52 14.46 -1.76
CA LEU A 118 -8.32 13.36 -1.17
C LEU A 118 -9.20 12.67 -2.23
#